data_AF-A0A9E2UC26-F1
#
_entry.id   AF-A0A9E2UC26-F1
#
_cell.length_a   1.000
_cell.length_b   1.000
_cell.length_c   1.000
_cell.angle_alpha   90.00
_cell.angle_beta   90.00
_cell.angle_gamma   90.00
#
_symmetry.space_group_name_H-M   'P 1'
#
loop_
_entity.id
_entity.type
_entity.pdbx_description
1 polymer ?
#
loop_
_entity_poly.entity_id
_entity_poly.type
_entity_poly.pdbx_seq_one_letter_code
_entity_poly.pdbx_strand_id
1 'polypeptide(L)'
;MAAPVHAVAQKQAYEEYDVAPIGPWPEPWEWMAEIDEALLGLRRDLHHRFLLGGGAVRGVRIERVGRVAGNAYISADGHVGPLAIAPDADAKAVATTALRCALEGGPSRVPIIVPGQADVVMQVALALGLRNEEPYVLITSQTFGNWRNYLPRATGFL
;
A
#
# COMPACT_ATOMS: atom_id res chain seq x y z
N MET A 1 -0.67 23.74 -16.18
CA MET A 1 0.26 24.15 -15.11
C MET A 1 1.12 22.94 -14.76
N ALA A 2 2.42 23.03 -14.99
CA ALA A 2 3.36 21.94 -14.80
C ALA A 2 3.57 21.64 -13.30
N ALA A 3 3.60 20.37 -12.93
CA ALA A 3 3.92 19.92 -11.59
C ALA A 3 5.35 20.37 -11.19
N PRO A 4 5.60 20.72 -9.92
CA PRO A 4 6.95 21.07 -9.50
C PRO A 4 7.84 19.81 -9.49
N VAL A 5 8.82 19.78 -10.38
CA VAL A 5 9.81 18.69 -10.59
C VAL A 5 10.87 18.61 -9.46
N HIS A 6 10.72 19.36 -8.37
CA HIS A 6 11.74 19.46 -7.33
C HIS A 6 11.20 19.12 -5.95
N ALA A 7 10.98 17.83 -5.67
CA ALA A 7 10.87 17.32 -4.30
C ALA A 7 11.34 15.88 -4.09
N VAL A 8 11.66 15.10 -5.15
CA VAL A 8 12.12 13.71 -5.00
C VAL A 8 13.65 13.61 -5.02
N ALA A 9 14.31 14.49 -4.25
CA ALA A 9 15.77 14.44 -4.07
C ALA A 9 16.16 14.70 -2.62
N GLN A 10 15.42 14.13 -1.67
CA GLN A 10 15.98 13.85 -0.34
C GLN A 10 16.29 12.37 -0.25
N LYS A 11 17.53 12.06 -0.66
CA LYS A 11 18.25 10.83 -0.41
C LYS A 11 18.64 10.78 1.09
N GLN A 12 17.65 10.85 1.98
CA GLN A 12 17.86 10.42 3.36
C GLN A 12 17.77 8.90 3.34
N ALA A 13 18.86 8.25 3.75
CA ALA A 13 18.96 6.82 3.95
C ALA A 13 17.91 6.41 5.00
N TYR A 14 16.76 5.95 4.53
CA TYR A 14 15.90 5.08 5.32
C TYR A 14 16.54 3.69 5.18
N GLU A 15 17.00 3.12 6.29
CA GLU A 15 17.56 1.78 6.33
C GLU A 15 16.68 0.79 5.56
N GLU A 16 17.35 0.00 4.73
CA GLU A 16 16.86 -0.85 3.63
C GLU A 16 15.57 -1.59 3.95
N TYR A 17 14.46 -1.08 3.42
CA TYR A 17 13.33 -1.92 3.10
C TYR A 17 13.56 -2.54 1.72
N ASP A 18 13.66 -3.86 1.68
CA ASP A 18 13.75 -4.61 0.43
C ASP A 18 12.36 -4.74 -0.19
N VAL A 19 12.29 -4.59 -1.51
CA VAL A 19 11.05 -4.74 -2.27
C VAL A 19 11.20 -5.90 -3.24
N ALA A 20 10.38 -6.92 -3.08
CA ALA A 20 10.32 -8.06 -3.98
C ALA A 20 8.93 -8.14 -4.64
N PRO A 21 8.82 -8.56 -5.92
CA PRO A 21 7.53 -8.85 -6.51
C PRO A 21 6.88 -10.03 -5.77
N ILE A 22 5.57 -9.97 -5.58
CA ILE A 22 4.79 -11.13 -5.14
C ILE A 22 4.59 -12.01 -6.37
N GLY A 23 4.93 -13.30 -6.26
CA GLY A 23 4.77 -14.26 -7.35
C GLY A 23 3.31 -14.46 -7.77
N PRO A 24 3.05 -15.25 -8.83
CA PRO A 24 1.69 -15.66 -9.19
C PRO A 24 1.15 -16.74 -8.24
N TRP A 25 -0.17 -16.80 -8.07
CA TRP A 25 -0.82 -17.80 -7.23
C TRP A 25 -0.81 -19.19 -7.93
N PRO A 26 -0.62 -20.33 -7.22
CA PRO A 26 -0.37 -20.47 -5.79
C PRO A 26 1.12 -20.56 -5.44
N GLU A 27 1.60 -19.62 -4.63
CA GLU A 27 2.79 -19.81 -3.79
C GLU A 27 2.36 -19.78 -2.31
N PRO A 28 3.15 -20.37 -1.38
CA PRO A 28 2.79 -20.43 0.03
C PRO A 28 2.92 -19.03 0.67
N TRP A 29 1.85 -18.25 0.66
CA TRP A 29 1.83 -16.90 1.20
C TRP A 29 1.10 -16.81 2.54
N GLU A 30 1.38 -17.73 3.46
CA GLU A 30 0.82 -17.69 4.82
C GLU A 30 1.06 -16.34 5.50
N TRP A 31 2.21 -15.71 5.25
CA TRP A 31 2.50 -14.37 5.73
C TRP A 31 1.47 -13.31 5.31
N MET A 32 0.84 -13.41 4.13
CA MET A 32 -0.21 -12.47 3.72
C MET A 32 -1.46 -12.67 4.54
N ALA A 33 -1.81 -13.94 4.77
CA ALA A 33 -2.95 -14.29 5.59
C ALA A 33 -2.75 -13.91 7.05
N GLU A 34 -1.55 -14.09 7.61
CA GLU A 34 -1.19 -13.65 8.96
C GLU A 34 -1.35 -12.13 9.12
N ILE A 35 -0.87 -11.35 8.14
CA ILE A 35 -1.07 -9.90 8.13
C ILE A 35 -2.56 -9.57 8.03
N ASP A 36 -3.30 -10.22 7.14
CA ASP A 36 -4.73 -9.99 6.97
C ASP A 36 -5.55 -10.31 8.21
N GLU A 37 -5.26 -11.42 8.89
CA GLU A 37 -5.90 -11.78 10.15
C GLU A 37 -5.56 -10.77 11.25
N ALA A 38 -4.29 -10.37 11.36
CA ALA A 38 -3.87 -9.37 12.33
C ALA A 38 -4.49 -7.99 12.09
N LEU A 39 -4.69 -7.60 10.82
CA LEU A 39 -5.22 -6.30 10.46
C LEU A 39 -6.73 -6.27 10.34
N LEU A 40 -7.38 -7.33 9.86
CA LEU A 40 -8.80 -7.33 9.49
C LEU A 40 -9.62 -8.38 10.24
N GLY A 41 -8.96 -9.30 10.96
CA GLY A 41 -9.62 -10.40 11.68
C GLY A 41 -10.07 -11.56 10.78
N LEU A 42 -9.65 -11.57 9.51
CA LEU A 42 -9.99 -12.61 8.54
C LEU A 42 -8.93 -12.71 7.45
N ARG A 43 -8.80 -13.89 6.84
CA ARG A 43 -7.98 -14.12 5.64
C ARG A 43 -8.67 -13.61 4.39
N ARG A 44 -7.90 -13.17 3.39
CA ARG A 44 -8.43 -12.75 2.08
C ARG A 44 -7.74 -13.43 0.91
N ASP A 45 -7.45 -14.72 1.03
CA ASP A 45 -6.75 -15.53 0.02
C ASP A 45 -7.35 -15.37 -1.39
N LEU A 46 -8.68 -15.38 -1.52
CA LEU A 46 -9.37 -15.19 -2.80
C LEU A 46 -9.16 -13.78 -3.39
N HIS A 47 -9.06 -12.75 -2.54
CA HIS A 47 -8.80 -11.39 -2.97
C HIS A 47 -7.37 -11.24 -3.51
N HIS A 48 -6.38 -11.80 -2.79
CA HIS A 48 -5.00 -11.84 -3.26
C HIS A 48 -4.86 -12.62 -4.57
N ARG A 49 -5.50 -13.79 -4.67
CA ARG A 49 -5.56 -14.57 -5.90
C ARG A 49 -6.14 -13.77 -7.07
N PHE A 50 -7.23 -13.04 -6.85
CA PHE A 50 -7.84 -12.21 -7.88
C PHE A 50 -6.89 -11.11 -8.37
N LEU A 51 -6.29 -10.36 -7.44
CA LEU A 51 -5.38 -9.27 -7.76
C LEU A 51 -4.11 -9.75 -8.50
N LEU A 52 -3.52 -10.85 -8.04
CA LEU A 52 -2.29 -11.39 -8.61
C LEU A 52 -2.53 -12.16 -9.92
N GLY A 53 -3.74 -12.70 -10.12
CA GLY A 53 -4.09 -13.43 -11.34
C GLY A 53 -4.48 -12.55 -12.53
N GLY A 54 -4.89 -11.30 -12.28
CA GLY A 54 -5.47 -10.43 -13.32
C GLY A 54 -4.47 -9.64 -14.16
N GLY A 55 -3.19 -9.58 -13.78
CA GLY A 55 -2.14 -8.81 -14.49
C GLY A 55 -2.30 -7.28 -14.45
N ALA A 56 -3.46 -6.76 -14.05
CA ALA A 56 -3.76 -5.33 -13.96
C ALA A 56 -3.00 -4.62 -12.82
N VAL A 57 -2.53 -5.37 -11.83
CA VAL A 57 -1.76 -4.85 -10.70
C VAL A 57 -0.49 -5.67 -10.47
N ARG A 58 0.58 -4.97 -10.11
CA ARG A 58 1.81 -5.53 -9.57
C ARG A 58 1.68 -5.60 -8.05
N GLY A 59 1.73 -6.81 -7.49
CA GLY A 59 1.90 -7.00 -6.05
C GLY A 59 3.38 -6.88 -5.67
N VAL A 60 3.67 -6.14 -4.60
CA VAL A 60 5.01 -6.04 -4.02
C VAL A 60 5.00 -6.40 -2.54
N ARG A 61 5.98 -7.19 -2.12
CA ARG A 61 6.30 -7.52 -0.73
C ARG A 61 7.39 -6.56 -0.26
N ILE A 62 7.19 -6.00 0.92
CA ILE A 62 8.10 -5.04 1.55
C ILE A 62 8.68 -5.73 2.80
N GLU A 63 10.01 -5.85 2.87
CA GLU A 63 10.71 -6.58 3.92
C GLU A 63 11.75 -5.73 4.61
N ARG A 64 12.01 -5.98 5.89
CA ARG A 64 13.14 -5.39 6.63
C ARG A 64 13.84 -6.49 7.41
N VAL A 65 15.15 -6.66 7.17
CA VAL A 65 15.99 -7.65 7.87
C VAL A 65 15.35 -9.05 7.84
N GLY A 66 14.88 -9.48 6.66
CA GLY A 66 14.26 -10.80 6.43
C GLY A 66 12.87 -11.00 7.05
N ARG A 67 12.23 -9.96 7.59
CA ARG A 67 10.84 -10.01 8.06
C ARG A 67 9.93 -9.23 7.13
N VAL A 68 8.76 -9.80 6.84
CA VAL A 68 7.74 -9.10 6.05
C VAL A 68 7.15 -7.96 6.87
N ALA A 69 7.28 -6.75 6.36
CA ALA A 69 6.77 -5.54 6.97
C ALA A 69 5.48 -5.05 6.31
N GLY A 70 5.15 -5.55 5.11
CA GLY A 70 3.90 -5.25 4.45
C GLY A 70 3.83 -5.74 3.01
N ASN A 71 2.70 -5.45 2.38
CA ASN A 71 2.50 -5.64 0.95
C ASN A 71 1.69 -4.49 0.35
N ALA A 72 1.95 -4.19 -0.92
CA ALA A 72 1.19 -3.20 -1.67
C ALA A 72 0.83 -3.74 -3.05
N TYR A 73 -0.31 -3.32 -3.56
CA TYR A 73 -0.72 -3.55 -4.94
C TYR A 73 -0.69 -2.24 -5.69
N ILE A 74 -0.02 -2.24 -6.85
CA ILE A 74 0.25 -1.05 -7.65
C ILE A 74 -0.24 -1.33 -9.07
N SER A 75 -1.20 -0.56 -9.57
CA SER A 75 -1.64 -0.68 -10.97
C SER A 75 -0.63 -0.07 -11.94
N ALA A 76 -0.78 -0.39 -13.23
CA ALA A 76 0.06 0.19 -14.29
C ALA A 76 -0.03 1.73 -14.38
N ASP A 77 -1.17 2.32 -14.00
CA ASP A 77 -1.38 3.76 -13.98
C ASP A 77 -1.06 4.42 -12.62
N GLY A 78 -0.46 3.68 -11.69
CA GLY A 78 0.10 4.22 -10.44
C GLY A 78 -0.86 4.23 -9.25
N HIS A 79 -2.04 3.61 -9.32
CA HIS A 79 -2.91 3.47 -8.15
C HIS A 79 -2.28 2.54 -7.12
N VAL A 80 -2.29 2.97 -5.87
CA VAL A 80 -1.85 2.17 -4.74
C VAL A 80 -3.06 1.68 -3.96
N GLY A 81 -3.18 0.37 -3.83
CA GLY A 81 -4.25 -0.25 -3.06
C GLY A 81 -4.55 -1.67 -3.53
N PRO A 82 -4.73 -2.64 -2.60
CA PRO A 82 -4.55 -2.50 -1.16
C PRO A 82 -3.09 -2.22 -0.75
N LEU A 83 -2.91 -1.59 0.41
CA LEU A 83 -1.64 -1.55 1.13
C LEU A 83 -1.88 -2.07 2.56
N ALA A 84 -1.14 -3.10 2.94
CA ALA A 84 -1.16 -3.69 4.28
C ALA A 84 0.21 -3.54 4.93
N ILE A 85 0.24 -3.03 6.15
CA ILE A 85 1.43 -2.76 6.94
C ILE A 85 1.38 -3.66 8.16
N ALA A 86 2.37 -4.54 8.35
CA ALA A 86 2.42 -5.43 9.51
C ALA A 86 2.34 -4.62 10.83
N PRO A 87 1.66 -5.11 11.88
CA PRO A 87 1.44 -4.34 13.11
C PRO A 87 2.72 -3.85 13.80
N ASP A 88 3.82 -4.58 13.66
CA ASP A 88 5.13 -4.29 14.27
C ASP A 88 6.09 -3.55 13.31
N ALA A 89 5.65 -3.23 12.10
CA ALA A 89 6.46 -2.51 11.12
C ALA A 89 6.43 -0.99 11.32
N ASP A 90 7.49 -0.32 10.86
CA ASP A 90 7.51 1.14 10.72
C ASP A 90 6.57 1.56 9.58
N ALA A 91 5.37 2.00 9.95
CA ALA A 91 4.34 2.42 9.01
C ALA A 91 4.79 3.57 8.09
N LYS A 92 5.64 4.49 8.58
CA LYS A 92 6.16 5.59 7.76
C LYS A 92 7.06 5.06 6.67
N ALA A 93 7.97 4.16 7.02
CA ALA A 93 8.92 3.60 6.07
C ALA A 93 8.23 2.69 5.05
N VAL A 94 7.29 1.84 5.47
CA VAL A 94 6.51 0.97 4.57
C VAL A 94 5.67 1.80 3.60
N ALA A 95 4.94 2.81 4.09
CA ALA A 95 4.16 3.70 3.23
C ALA A 95 5.02 4.49 2.25
N THR A 96 6.17 5.00 2.72
CA THR A 96 7.12 5.73 1.85
C THR A 96 7.64 4.81 0.75
N THR A 97 7.97 3.56 1.08
CA THR A 97 8.46 2.57 0.13
C THR A 97 7.38 2.23 -0.91
N ALA A 98 6.16 1.94 -0.49
CA ALA A 98 5.04 1.64 -1.39
C ALA A 98 4.74 2.79 -2.37
N LEU A 99 4.70 4.03 -1.87
CA LEU A 99 4.44 5.21 -2.72
C LEU A 99 5.60 5.50 -3.69
N ARG A 100 6.85 5.25 -3.28
CA ARG A 100 8.00 5.34 -4.19
C ARG A 100 7.93 4.28 -5.29
N CYS A 101 7.55 3.04 -4.97
CA CYS A 101 7.34 2.00 -5.96
C CYS A 101 6.25 2.35 -6.98
N ALA A 102 5.22 3.10 -6.57
CA ALA A 102 4.19 3.59 -7.48
C ALA A 102 4.72 4.69 -8.43
N LEU A 103 5.67 5.50 -7.96
CA LEU A 103 6.29 6.58 -8.72
C LEU A 103 7.34 6.09 -9.74
N GLU A 104 7.90 4.89 -9.59
CA GLU A 104 8.93 4.32 -10.49
C GLU A 104 8.49 4.29 -11.96
N GLY A 105 7.18 4.12 -12.23
CA GLY A 105 6.61 4.13 -13.57
C GLY A 105 6.42 5.54 -14.18
N GLY A 106 6.77 6.60 -13.45
CA GLY A 106 6.51 7.98 -13.84
C GLY A 106 5.02 8.28 -14.13
N PRO A 107 4.06 7.79 -13.31
CA PRO A 107 2.65 8.06 -13.58
C PRO A 107 2.34 9.55 -13.42
N SER A 108 1.31 10.04 -14.12
CA SER A 108 0.86 11.42 -14.00
C SER A 108 0.15 11.71 -12.67
N ARG A 109 -0.32 10.67 -11.97
CA ARG A 109 -0.99 10.71 -10.66
C ARG A 109 -0.78 9.40 -9.90
N VAL A 110 -0.87 9.44 -8.57
CA VAL A 110 -0.77 8.26 -7.69
C VAL A 110 -1.99 8.25 -6.76
N PRO A 111 -3.14 7.71 -7.21
CA PRO A 111 -4.34 7.74 -6.41
C PRO A 111 -4.29 6.64 -5.35
N ILE A 112 -4.73 6.99 -4.13
CA ILE A 112 -4.70 6.10 -2.96
C ILE A 112 -5.86 6.47 -2.03
N ILE A 113 -6.53 5.47 -1.46
CA ILE A 113 -7.50 5.70 -0.37
C ILE A 113 -6.79 5.54 0.96
N VAL A 114 -6.70 6.63 1.70
CA VAL A 114 -6.09 6.64 3.04
C VAL A 114 -7.21 6.79 4.08
N PRO A 115 -7.47 5.77 4.92
CA PRO A 115 -8.41 5.92 6.02
C PRO A 115 -7.97 7.05 6.95
N GLY A 116 -8.94 7.78 7.52
CA GLY A 116 -8.63 8.89 8.44
C GLY A 116 -7.87 8.47 9.71
N GLN A 117 -7.87 7.17 10.04
CA GLN A 117 -7.07 6.63 11.15
C GLN A 117 -5.60 6.38 10.78
N ALA A 118 -5.25 6.26 9.49
CA ALA A 118 -3.87 6.07 9.00
C ALA A 118 -3.14 7.42 8.90
N ASP A 119 -3.01 8.12 10.02
CA ASP A 119 -2.41 9.45 10.13
C ASP A 119 -0.95 9.46 9.64
N VAL A 120 -0.17 8.43 9.98
CA VAL A 120 1.22 8.28 9.50
C VAL A 120 1.27 8.19 7.98
N VAL A 121 0.38 7.41 7.37
CA VAL A 121 0.34 7.24 5.90
C VAL A 121 -0.13 8.52 5.23
N MET A 122 -1.11 9.22 5.82
CA MET A 122 -1.57 10.52 5.35
C MET A 122 -0.43 11.55 5.35
N GLN A 123 0.36 11.61 6.44
CA GLN A 123 1.52 12.51 6.52
C GLN A 123 2.56 12.20 5.45
N VAL A 124 2.84 10.92 5.19
CA VAL A 124 3.76 10.51 4.10
C VAL A 124 3.22 10.94 2.73
N ALA A 125 1.94 10.69 2.45
CA ALA A 125 1.32 11.08 1.19
C ALA A 125 1.42 12.60 0.96
N LEU A 126 1.09 13.40 1.96
CA LEU A 126 1.20 14.87 1.90
C LEU A 126 2.65 15.33 1.73
N ALA A 127 3.61 14.70 2.43
CA ALA A 127 5.03 15.01 2.30
C ALA A 127 5.59 14.68 0.91
N LEU A 128 5.01 13.70 0.22
CA LEU A 128 5.31 13.36 -1.19
C LEU A 128 4.53 14.22 -2.20
N GLY A 129 3.75 15.20 -1.72
CA GLY A 129 3.04 16.16 -2.57
C GLY A 129 1.67 15.70 -3.06
N LEU A 130 1.16 14.56 -2.57
CA LEU A 130 -0.23 14.16 -2.82
C LEU A 130 -1.17 15.13 -2.13
N ARG A 131 -2.41 15.21 -2.61
CA ARG A 131 -3.44 16.13 -2.14
C ARG A 131 -4.74 15.35 -1.95
N ASN A 132 -5.58 15.81 -1.03
CA ASN A 132 -6.92 15.26 -0.87
C ASN A 132 -7.80 15.74 -2.02
N GLU A 133 -8.27 14.81 -2.84
CA GLU A 133 -9.20 15.11 -3.94
C GLU A 133 -10.65 14.83 -3.53
N GLU A 134 -10.90 13.66 -2.93
CA GLU A 134 -12.25 13.19 -2.65
C GLU A 134 -12.36 12.59 -1.24
N PRO A 135 -13.25 13.12 -0.37
CA PRO A 135 -13.54 12.50 0.91
C PRO A 135 -14.52 11.34 0.75
N TYR A 136 -14.19 10.21 1.36
CA TYR A 136 -15.07 9.04 1.47
C TYR A 136 -15.40 8.75 2.93
N VAL A 137 -16.58 8.17 3.18
CA VAL A 137 -17.00 7.72 4.51
C VAL A 137 -17.26 6.22 4.47
N LEU A 138 -16.53 5.47 5.30
CA LEU A 138 -16.81 4.06 5.54
C LEU A 138 -17.79 3.93 6.70
N ILE A 139 -18.96 3.34 6.44
CA ILE A 139 -20.00 3.09 7.44
C ILE A 139 -20.08 1.57 7.67
N THR A 140 -20.11 1.19 8.94
CA THR A 140 -20.10 -0.21 9.37
C THR A 140 -21.10 -0.37 10.51
N SER A 141 -21.74 -1.53 10.62
CA SER A 141 -22.62 -1.84 11.77
C SER A 141 -21.84 -2.20 13.03
N GLN A 142 -20.54 -2.48 12.89
CA GLN A 142 -19.65 -2.92 13.95
C GLN A 142 -18.23 -2.44 13.65
N THR A 143 -17.48 -2.14 14.71
CA THR A 143 -16.05 -1.87 14.59
C THR A 143 -15.33 -3.10 14.08
N PHE A 144 -14.50 -2.94 13.05
CA PHE A 144 -13.59 -3.98 12.58
C PHE A 144 -12.36 -3.34 11.95
N GLY A 145 -11.28 -4.11 11.83
CA GLY A 145 -10.08 -3.70 11.11
C GLY A 145 -9.19 -2.71 11.86
N ASN A 146 -7.89 -2.82 11.61
CA ASN A 146 -6.89 -1.84 11.95
C ASN A 146 -6.64 -0.93 10.74
N TRP A 147 -7.51 0.08 10.59
CA TRP A 147 -7.42 1.05 9.49
C TRP A 147 -6.23 2.00 9.59
N ARG A 148 -5.41 1.91 10.65
CA ARG A 148 -4.11 2.62 10.71
C ARG A 148 -3.08 1.96 9.81
N ASN A 149 -3.20 0.65 9.62
CA ASN A 149 -2.23 -0.22 8.97
C ASN A 149 -2.76 -0.86 7.69
N TYR A 150 -4.03 -0.66 7.36
CA TYR A 150 -4.65 -1.20 6.15
C TYR A 150 -5.32 -0.10 5.33
N LEU A 151 -4.85 0.08 4.10
CA LEU A 151 -5.42 0.99 3.12
C LEU A 151 -6.19 0.19 2.06
N PRO A 152 -7.51 0.44 1.91
CA PRO A 152 -8.30 -0.25 0.92
C PRO A 152 -7.95 0.22 -0.50
N ARG A 153 -8.31 -0.60 -1.47
CA ARG A 153 -8.30 -0.19 -2.88
C ARG A 153 -9.59 0.55 -3.21
N ALA A 154 -9.51 1.60 -4.02
CA ALA A 154 -10.69 2.24 -4.58
C ALA A 154 -11.46 1.25 -5.49
N THR A 155 -12.78 1.19 -5.30
CA THR A 155 -13.69 0.41 -6.15
C THR A 155 -13.83 1.08 -7.52
N GLY A 156 -13.78 0.32 -8.62
CA GLY A 156 -14.05 0.82 -9.97
C GLY A 156 -12.83 1.03 -10.88
N PHE A 157 -11.61 0.81 -10.38
CA PHE A 157 -10.41 0.79 -11.22
C PHE A 157 -10.14 -0.65 -11.67
N LEU A 158 -10.32 -1.00 -12.94
CA LEU A 158 -9.83 -2.23 -13.57
C LEU A 158 -9.22 -1.84 -14.92
#